data_AF-X1RZG8-F1
#
_entry.id   AF-X1RZG8-F1
#
_cell.length_a   1.000
_cell.length_b   1.000
_cell.length_c   1.000
_cell.angle_alpha   90.00
_cell.angle_beta   90.00
_cell.angle_gamma   90.00
#
_symmetry.space_group_name_H-M   'P 1'
#
loop_
_entity.id
_entity.type
_entity.pdbx_description
1 polymer ?
#
loop_
_entity_poly.entity_id
_entity_poly.type
_entity_poly.pdbx_seq_one_letter_code
_entity_poly.pdbx_strand_id
1 'polypeptide(L)'
;GCVSTVGSLIHPEKKITRSELQVEVETCLANLELQIDNLQRDAVVKFAILDKQDALKQKLTDFAVTSATTGQVNPLGVVTLIAGLIGAGLAVDNRAKDKVIKTNNKNNKG
;
A
#
# COMPACT_ATOMS: atom_id res chain seq x y z
N GLY A 1 26.14 -21.41 39.79
CA GLY A 1 25.06 -20.48 40.16
C GLY A 1 23.83 -20.82 39.34
N CYS A 2 22.64 -20.84 39.93
CA CYS A 2 21.40 -21.05 39.19
C CYS A 2 21.04 -19.76 38.41
N VAL A 3 20.82 -19.88 37.10
CA VAL A 3 20.42 -18.77 36.25
C VAL A 3 18.90 -18.61 36.33
N SER A 4 18.41 -17.40 36.62
CA SER A 4 16.98 -17.11 36.65
C SER A 4 16.37 -17.25 35.26
N THR A 5 15.21 -17.91 35.17
CA THR A 5 14.49 -18.13 33.91
C THR A 5 13.05 -17.61 34.00
N VAL A 6 12.50 -17.22 32.85
CA VAL A 6 11.13 -16.73 32.66
C VAL A 6 10.53 -17.34 31.39
N GLY A 7 9.21 -17.32 31.24
CA GLY A 7 8.56 -17.76 30.00
C GLY A 7 8.95 -16.88 28.81
N SER A 8 9.13 -17.49 27.64
CA SER A 8 9.36 -16.78 26.37
C SER A 8 8.11 -16.00 25.94
N LEU A 9 8.34 -14.89 25.24
CA LEU A 9 7.27 -14.05 24.70
C LEU A 9 6.74 -14.60 23.35
N ILE A 10 7.57 -15.36 22.65
CA ILE A 10 7.27 -15.92 21.32
C ILE A 10 6.75 -17.35 21.45
N HIS A 11 7.30 -18.10 22.41
CA HIS A 11 7.02 -19.52 22.65
C HIS A 11 6.65 -19.77 24.12
N PRO A 12 5.38 -19.59 24.52
CA PRO A 12 4.95 -19.63 25.92
C PRO A 12 5.32 -20.93 26.66
N GLU A 13 5.49 -22.03 25.93
CA GLU A 13 5.92 -23.35 26.41
C GLU A 13 7.39 -23.42 26.84
N LYS A 14 8.23 -22.47 26.41
CA LYS A 14 9.68 -22.47 26.66
C LYS A 14 10.05 -21.50 27.79
N LYS A 15 10.89 -21.98 28.72
CA LYS A 15 11.60 -21.10 29.65
C LYS A 15 12.92 -20.65 29.06
N ILE A 16 13.18 -19.36 29.18
CA ILE A 16 14.35 -18.70 28.64
C ILE A 16 15.08 -17.91 29.72
N THR A 17 16.36 -17.69 29.49
CA THR A 17 17.24 -16.88 30.32
C THR A 17 17.06 -15.40 30.02
N ARG A 18 17.61 -14.53 30.88
CA ARG A 18 17.55 -13.07 30.69
C ARG A 18 18.16 -12.62 29.35
N SER A 19 19.29 -13.19 28.95
CA SER A 19 19.96 -12.87 27.69
C SER A 19 19.12 -13.27 26.48
N GLU A 20 18.46 -14.43 26.54
CA GLU A 20 17.56 -14.89 25.48
C GLU A 20 16.31 -14.00 25.40
N LEU A 21 15.73 -13.59 26.55
CA LEU A 21 14.60 -12.66 26.57
C LEU A 21 14.97 -11.32 25.93
N GLN A 22 16.17 -10.80 26.18
CA GLN A 22 16.63 -9.57 25.56
C GLN A 22 16.67 -9.69 24.03
N VAL A 23 17.21 -10.79 23.50
CA VAL A 23 17.24 -11.06 22.06
C VAL A 23 15.82 -11.19 21.48
N GLU A 24 14.90 -11.86 22.19
CA GLU A 24 13.49 -11.95 21.75
C GLU A 24 12.83 -10.58 21.66
N VAL A 25 13.04 -9.72 22.67
CA VAL A 25 12.49 -8.37 22.69
C VAL A 25 13.08 -7.52 21.55
N GLU A 26 14.40 -7.55 21.37
CA GLU A 26 15.08 -6.82 20.27
C GLU A 26 14.57 -7.28 18.90
N THR A 27 14.41 -8.58 18.70
CA THR A 27 13.87 -9.15 17.46
C THR A 27 12.42 -8.73 17.24
N CYS A 28 11.60 -8.73 18.29
CA CYS A 28 10.21 -8.30 18.24
C CYS A 28 10.09 -6.82 17.87
N LEU A 29 10.91 -5.96 18.48
CA LEU A 29 10.96 -4.53 18.17
C LEU A 29 11.35 -4.29 16.72
N ALA A 30 12.42 -4.92 16.23
CA ALA A 30 12.86 -4.79 14.84
C ALA A 30 11.76 -5.24 13.84
N ASN A 31 11.05 -6.33 14.14
CA ASN A 31 9.93 -6.79 13.32
C ASN A 31 8.75 -5.81 13.30
N LEU A 32 8.46 -5.16 14.43
CA LEU A 32 7.41 -4.14 14.50
C LEU A 32 7.80 -2.88 13.72
N GLU A 33 9.05 -2.43 13.84
CA GLU A 33 9.57 -1.28 13.09
C GLU A 33 9.46 -1.51 11.57
N LEU A 34 9.83 -2.70 11.09
CA LEU A 34 9.68 -3.06 9.69
C LEU A 34 8.21 -3.07 9.23
N GLN A 35 7.28 -3.52 10.08
CA GLN A 35 5.86 -3.49 9.75
C GLN A 35 5.33 -2.05 9.67
N ILE A 36 5.75 -1.17 10.58
CA ILE A 36 5.37 0.24 10.57
C ILE A 36 5.89 0.93 9.30
N ASP A 37 7.15 0.73 8.94
CA ASP A 37 7.75 1.32 7.72
C ASP A 37 7.00 0.87 6.46
N ASN A 38 6.67 -0.42 6.36
CA ASN A 38 5.88 -0.94 5.25
C ASN A 38 4.47 -0.31 5.18
N LEU A 39 3.78 -0.20 6.33
CA LEU A 39 2.46 0.43 6.39
C LEU A 39 2.51 1.91 6.00
N GLN A 40 3.54 2.64 6.43
CA GLN A 40 3.73 4.05 6.08
C GLN A 40 3.95 4.22 4.58
N ARG A 41 4.81 3.40 3.96
CA ARG A 41 5.04 3.44 2.50
C ARG A 41 3.77 3.15 1.73
N ASP A 42 3.01 2.15 2.15
CA ASP A 42 1.73 1.82 1.54
C ASP A 42 0.71 2.95 1.68
N ALA A 43 0.67 3.62 2.83
CA ALA A 43 -0.21 4.76 3.06
C ALA A 43 0.11 5.92 2.11
N VAL A 44 1.39 6.28 1.96
CA VAL A 44 1.84 7.36 1.06
C VAL A 44 1.40 7.08 -0.38
N VAL A 45 1.60 5.85 -0.86
CA VAL A 45 1.19 5.47 -2.23
C VAL A 45 -0.33 5.56 -2.38
N LYS A 46 -1.10 5.13 -1.38
CA LYS A 46 -2.57 5.17 -1.41
C LYS A 46 -3.09 6.61 -1.42
N PHE A 47 -2.54 7.50 -0.59
CA PHE A 47 -2.91 8.91 -0.59
C PHE A 47 -2.60 9.58 -1.93
N ALA A 48 -1.43 9.32 -2.51
CA ALA A 48 -1.09 9.85 -3.83
C ALA A 48 -2.05 9.37 -4.93
N ILE A 49 -2.64 8.17 -4.80
CA ILE A 49 -3.67 7.68 -5.72
C ILE A 49 -5.00 8.41 -5.47
N LEU A 50 -5.40 8.60 -4.22
CA LEU A 50 -6.62 9.33 -3.87
C LEU A 50 -6.57 10.79 -4.36
N ASP A 51 -5.45 11.48 -4.14
CA ASP A 51 -5.25 12.86 -4.61
C ASP A 51 -5.41 12.98 -6.14
N LYS A 52 -4.88 12.01 -6.89
CA LYS A 52 -5.06 11.95 -8.35
C LYS A 52 -6.51 11.72 -8.74
N GLN A 53 -7.23 10.86 -8.02
CA GLN A 53 -8.65 10.61 -8.28
C GLN A 53 -9.49 11.86 -7.99
N ASP A 54 -9.23 12.55 -6.89
CA ASP A 54 -9.97 13.75 -6.54
C ASP A 54 -9.66 14.91 -7.49
N ALA A 55 -8.41 15.06 -7.92
CA ALA A 55 -8.05 15.99 -8.99
C ALA A 55 -8.77 15.67 -10.31
N LEU A 56 -8.91 14.39 -10.67
CA LEU A 56 -9.64 13.98 -11.85
C LEU A 56 -11.15 14.25 -11.73
N LYS A 57 -11.75 13.96 -10.57
CA LYS A 57 -13.16 14.27 -10.28
C LYS A 57 -13.41 15.77 -10.37
N GLN A 58 -12.55 16.59 -9.77
CA GLN A 58 -12.68 18.05 -9.84
C GLN A 58 -12.64 18.55 -11.28
N LYS A 59 -11.67 18.08 -12.09
CA LYS A 59 -11.59 18.44 -13.51
C LYS A 59 -12.80 17.97 -14.32
N LEU A 60 -13.34 16.80 -14.00
CA LEU A 60 -14.57 16.28 -14.59
C LEU A 60 -15.77 17.17 -14.28
N THR A 61 -15.92 17.57 -13.02
CA THR A 61 -16.98 18.49 -12.58
C THR A 61 -16.82 19.85 -13.26
N ASP A 62 -15.62 20.42 -13.28
CA ASP A 62 -15.34 21.71 -13.94
C ASP A 62 -15.66 21.65 -15.43
N PHE A 63 -15.29 20.56 -16.10
CA PHE A 63 -15.62 20.33 -17.49
C PHE A 63 -17.13 20.20 -17.73
N ALA A 64 -17.85 19.47 -16.88
CA ALA A 64 -19.29 19.31 -16.98
C ALA A 64 -20.02 20.66 -16.78
N VAL A 65 -19.62 21.44 -15.78
CA VAL A 65 -20.17 22.78 -15.51
C VAL A 65 -19.87 23.72 -16.66
N THR A 66 -18.62 23.74 -17.16
CA THR A 66 -18.23 24.60 -18.30
C THR A 66 -19.00 24.23 -19.57
N SER A 67 -19.14 22.94 -19.86
CA SER A 67 -19.85 22.48 -21.06
C SER A 67 -21.34 22.76 -20.98
N ALA A 68 -21.95 22.59 -19.79
CA ALA A 68 -23.37 22.89 -19.57
C ALA A 68 -23.68 24.40 -19.64
N THR A 69 -22.78 25.26 -19.17
CA THR A 69 -22.97 26.71 -19.16
C THR A 69 -22.67 27.40 -20.49
N THR A 70 -21.64 26.93 -21.21
CA THR A 70 -21.19 27.58 -22.46
C THR A 70 -21.74 26.93 -23.72
N GLY A 71 -22.30 25.71 -23.63
CA GLY A 71 -22.69 24.91 -24.79
C GLY A 71 -21.51 24.47 -25.66
N GLN A 72 -20.27 24.76 -25.25
CA GLN A 72 -19.05 24.41 -25.95
C GLN A 72 -18.26 23.38 -25.15
N VAL A 73 -17.77 22.37 -25.85
CA VAL A 73 -16.91 21.33 -25.27
C VAL A 73 -15.50 21.88 -25.18
N ASN A 74 -14.96 22.06 -23.97
CA ASN A 74 -13.57 22.52 -23.81
C ASN A 74 -12.60 21.38 -24.20
N PRO A 75 -11.86 21.48 -25.33
CA PRO A 75 -10.98 20.41 -25.81
C PRO A 75 -9.87 20.06 -24.82
N LEU A 76 -9.42 21.01 -23.99
CA LEU A 76 -8.43 20.76 -22.95
C LEU A 76 -8.96 19.81 -21.85
N GLY A 77 -10.26 19.93 -21.53
CA GLY A 77 -10.93 19.05 -20.56
C GLY A 77 -11.03 17.62 -21.08
N VAL A 78 -11.33 17.44 -22.37
CA VAL A 78 -11.42 16.12 -23.04
C VAL A 78 -10.06 15.43 -23.07
N VAL A 79 -9.00 16.14 -23.45
CA VAL A 79 -7.63 15.59 -23.47
C VAL A 79 -7.21 15.14 -22.07
N THR A 80 -7.53 15.94 -21.05
CA THR A 80 -7.20 15.60 -19.66
C THR A 80 -7.97 14.37 -19.17
N LEU A 81 -9.23 14.23 -19.59
CA LEU A 81 -10.07 13.06 -19.32
C LEU A 81 -9.51 11.78 -19.96
N ILE A 82 -9.13 11.85 -21.24
CA ILE A 82 -8.55 10.73 -21.97
C ILE A 82 -7.22 10.33 -21.33
N ALA A 83 -6.35 11.29 -21.02
CA ALA A 83 -5.09 11.02 -20.33
C ALA A 83 -5.31 10.38 -18.94
N GLY A 84 -6.33 10.82 -18.21
CA GLY A 84 -6.73 10.24 -16.92
C GLY A 84 -7.23 8.81 -17.04
N LEU A 85 -8.06 8.50 -18.04
CA LEU A 85 -8.55 7.16 -18.32
C LEU A 85 -7.43 6.20 -18.75
N ILE A 86 -6.52 6.66 -19.62
CA ILE A 86 -5.35 5.87 -20.04
C ILE A 86 -4.43 5.62 -18.83
N GLY A 87 -4.13 6.66 -18.06
CA GLY A 87 -3.30 6.54 -16.85
C GLY A 87 -3.90 5.60 -15.80
N ALA A 88 -5.22 5.67 -15.59
CA ALA A 88 -5.92 4.74 -14.70
C ALA A 88 -5.93 3.30 -15.25
N GLY A 89 -6.17 3.12 -16.55
CA GLY A 89 -6.13 1.81 -17.20
C GLY A 89 -4.77 1.12 -17.10
N LEU A 90 -3.68 1.85 -17.30
CA LEU A 90 -2.31 1.33 -17.13
C LEU A 90 -2.00 0.97 -15.68
N ALA A 91 -2.50 1.75 -14.71
CA ALA A 91 -2.33 1.44 -13.29
C ALA A 91 -3.10 0.17 -12.87
N VAL A 92 -4.29 -0.05 -13.43
CA VAL A 92 -5.10 -1.26 -13.19
C VAL A 92 -4.45 -2.48 -13.85
N ASP A 93 -3.95 -2.36 -15.08
CA ASP A 93 -3.26 -3.46 -15.78
C ASP A 93 -1.98 -3.89 -15.05
N ASN A 94 -1.19 -2.93 -14.56
CA ASN A 94 -0.01 -3.23 -13.76
C ASN A 94 -0.37 -3.96 -12.45
N ARG A 95 -1.45 -3.56 -11.75
CA ARG A 95 -1.94 -4.28 -10.56
C ARG A 95 -2.45 -5.69 -10.87
N ALA A 96 -3.11 -5.88 -12.01
CA ALA A 96 -3.58 -7.19 -12.44
C ALA A 96 -2.41 -8.13 -12.74
N LYS A 97 -1.39 -7.65 -13.48
CA LYS A 97 -0.15 -8.40 -13.74
C LYS A 97 0.59 -8.76 -12.47
N ASP A 98 0.70 -7.83 -11.53
CA ASP A 98 1.38 -8.06 -10.26
C ASP A 98 0.68 -9.15 -9.42
N LYS A 99 -0.66 -9.20 -9.48
CA LYS A 99 -1.47 -10.25 -8.84
C LYS A 99 -1.26 -11.62 -9.50
N VAL A 100 -1.22 -11.67 -10.84
CA VAL A 100 -0.97 -12.92 -11.60
C VAL A 100 0.43 -13.45 -11.33
N ILE A 101 1.46 -12.60 -11.35
CA ILE A 101 2.86 -12.98 -11.07
C ILE A 101 2.98 -13.53 -9.64
N LYS A 102 2.39 -12.86 -8.64
CA LYS A 102 2.40 -13.34 -7.26
C LYS A 102 1.66 -14.66 -7.09
N THR A 103 0.61 -14.91 -7.86
CA THR A 103 -0.15 -16.17 -7.83
C THR A 103 0.64 -17.32 -8.48
N ASN A 104 1.25 -17.08 -9.64
CA ASN A 104 2.07 -18.09 -10.32
C ASN A 104 3.34 -18.45 -9.54
N ASN A 105 4.00 -17.49 -8.90
CA ASN A 105 5.17 -17.77 -8.04
C ASN A 105 4.80 -18.55 -6.76
N LYS A 106 3.54 -18.48 -6.32
CA LYS A 106 3.05 -19.28 -5.19
C LYS A 106 2.79 -20.73 -5.61
N ASN A 107 2.28 -20.95 -6.82
CA ASN A 107 2.03 -22.29 -7.38
C ASN A 107 3.31 -23.03 -7.79
N ASN A 108 4.38 -22.30 -8.19
CA ASN A 108 5.67 -22.92 -8.55
C ASN A 108 6.55 -23.29 -7.34
N LYS A 109 6.11 -23.00 -6.10
CA LYS A 109 6.84 -23.33 -4.86
C LYS A 109 6.13 -24.37 -3.99
N GLY A 110 5.05 -24.99 -4.49
CA GLY A 110 4.39 -26.15 -3.89
C GLY A 110 4.70 -27.40 -4.70
#